data_AF-A0A956VYF8-F1
#
_entry.id   AF-A0A956VYF8-F1
#
_cell.length_a   1.000
_cell.length_b   1.000
_cell.length_c   1.000
_cell.angle_alpha   90.00
_cell.angle_beta   90.00
_cell.angle_gamma   90.00
#
_symmetry.space_group_name_H-M   'P 1'
#
loop_
_entity.id
_entity.type
_entity.pdbx_description
1 polymer ?
#
loop_
_entity_poly.entity_id
_entity_poly.type
_entity_poly.pdbx_seq_one_letter_code
_entity_poly.pdbx_strand_id
1 'polypeptide(L)'
;MTALRPPRSAGHSLLLLVIPALLVMLIPSMVLIATDHEPGPDALASLVLVASLPLATPPILGLLYRRWDPYVLAPAWVLCALGLGVIARVQPGLVTTQVLWIAAGWAAFVTLVGFPLLLPWLLRFRYALLAAGLGLIVVTLVAGEDVTGEGARLWLRFGPVGVQPA
;
A
#
# COMPACT_ATOMS: atom_id res chain seq x y z
N MET A 1 13.92 17.18 -32.53
CA MET A 1 14.67 15.96 -32.16
C MET A 1 15.12 16.09 -30.72
N THR A 2 14.29 15.61 -29.79
CA THR A 2 14.50 15.76 -28.34
C THR A 2 15.45 14.67 -27.86
N ALA A 3 16.62 15.04 -27.36
CA ALA A 3 17.64 14.11 -26.90
C ALA A 3 17.08 13.16 -25.83
N LEU A 4 16.97 11.88 -26.17
CA LEU A 4 16.71 10.79 -25.24
C LEU A 4 17.88 10.72 -24.27
N ARG A 5 17.68 11.18 -23.02
CA ARG A 5 18.63 10.96 -21.94
C ARG A 5 18.91 9.46 -21.83
N PRO A 6 20.18 9.02 -21.73
CA PRO A 6 20.50 7.61 -21.55
C PRO A 6 19.85 7.08 -20.26
N PRO A 7 19.50 5.78 -20.20
CA PRO A 7 18.98 5.18 -18.99
C PRO A 7 20.03 5.35 -17.89
N ARG A 8 19.66 6.08 -16.82
CA ARG A 8 20.47 6.14 -15.59
C ARG A 8 20.71 4.69 -15.15
N SER A 9 21.97 4.37 -14.84
CA SER A 9 22.38 2.99 -14.54
C SER A 9 21.44 2.36 -13.51
N ALA A 10 20.83 1.24 -13.90
CA ALA A 10 19.76 0.58 -13.15
C ALA A 10 20.15 0.29 -11.68
N GLY A 11 21.44 0.10 -11.40
CA GLY A 11 21.96 -0.17 -10.06
C GLY A 11 21.75 0.95 -9.03
N HIS A 12 21.98 2.21 -9.39
CA HIS A 12 21.80 3.33 -8.44
C HIS A 12 20.33 3.52 -8.08
N SER A 13 19.43 3.27 -9.04
CA SER A 13 17.98 3.41 -8.84
C SER A 13 17.44 2.31 -7.93
N LEU A 14 18.04 1.11 -7.94
CA LEU A 14 17.67 0.00 -7.07
C LEU A 14 18.18 0.19 -5.64
N LEU A 15 19.40 0.73 -5.48
CA LEU A 15 19.96 1.08 -4.17
C LEU A 15 19.08 2.07 -3.40
N LEU A 16 18.42 3.00 -4.08
CA LEU A 16 17.49 3.96 -3.47
C LEU A 16 16.26 3.30 -2.82
N LEU A 17 15.89 2.09 -3.25
CA LEU A 17 14.72 1.36 -2.73
C LEU A 17 15.08 0.41 -1.58
N VAL A 18 16.36 0.16 -1.33
CA VAL A 18 16.83 -0.63 -0.18
C VAL A 18 16.47 0.06 1.13
N ILE A 19 16.65 1.38 1.21
CA ILE A 19 16.33 2.14 2.42
C ILE A 19 14.83 2.02 2.76
N PRO A 20 13.87 2.35 1.87
CA PRO A 20 12.45 2.13 2.14
C PRO A 20 12.09 0.68 2.48
N ALA A 21 12.69 -0.31 1.82
CA ALA A 21 12.46 -1.73 2.12
C ALA A 21 12.85 -2.08 3.57
N LEU A 22 14.02 -1.61 4.02
CA LEU A 22 14.47 -1.78 5.40
C LEU A 22 13.55 -1.04 6.38
N LEU A 23 13.11 0.18 6.06
CA LEU A 23 12.22 0.96 6.92
C LEU A 23 10.85 0.30 7.10
N VAL A 24 10.27 -0.25 6.02
CA VAL A 24 8.99 -1.00 6.07
C VAL A 24 9.08 -2.18 7.03
N MET A 25 10.24 -2.84 7.12
CA MET A 25 10.45 -3.94 8.07
C MET A 25 10.74 -3.42 9.49
N LEU A 26 11.70 -2.51 9.62
CA LEU A 26 12.26 -2.08 10.92
C LEU A 26 11.30 -1.23 11.73
N ILE A 27 10.65 -0.23 11.12
CA ILE A 27 9.80 0.73 11.86
C ILE A 27 8.66 0.01 12.60
N PRO A 28 7.76 -0.73 11.94
CA PRO A 28 6.67 -1.41 12.64
C PRO A 28 7.19 -2.49 13.60
N SER A 29 8.26 -3.23 13.26
CA SER A 29 8.83 -4.24 14.16
C SER A 29 9.36 -3.62 15.46
N MET A 30 10.08 -2.50 15.38
CA MET A 30 10.58 -1.79 16.56
C MET A 30 9.44 -1.24 17.41
N VAL A 31 8.41 -0.68 16.78
CA VAL A 31 7.24 -0.15 17.49
C VAL A 31 6.47 -1.27 18.19
N LEU A 32 6.24 -2.39 17.51
CA LEU A 32 5.52 -3.55 18.05
C LEU A 32 6.20 -4.09 19.31
N ILE A 33 7.52 -4.29 19.26
CA ILE A 33 8.34 -4.69 20.41
C ILE A 33 8.24 -3.66 21.54
N ALA A 34 8.31 -2.36 21.22
CA ALA A 34 8.20 -1.29 22.21
C ALA A 34 6.80 -1.16 22.84
N THR A 35 5.76 -1.71 22.20
CA THR A 35 4.37 -1.75 22.69
C THR A 35 3.99 -3.08 23.36
N ASP A 36 4.97 -3.91 23.74
CA ASP A 36 4.78 -5.25 24.30
C ASP A 36 3.91 -6.19 23.42
N HIS A 37 3.83 -5.89 22.12
CA HIS A 37 3.13 -6.69 21.12
C HIS A 37 4.17 -7.40 20.25
N GLU A 38 4.81 -8.43 20.81
CA GLU A 38 5.82 -9.16 20.04
C GLU A 38 5.24 -9.70 18.73
N PRO A 39 5.87 -9.39 17.58
CA PRO A 39 5.36 -9.84 16.30
C PRO A 39 5.48 -11.36 16.21
N GLY A 40 4.34 -12.03 16.17
CA GLY A 40 4.28 -13.47 15.91
C GLY A 40 4.86 -13.82 14.53
N PRO A 41 5.09 -15.12 14.25
CA PRO A 41 5.67 -15.59 12.98
C PRO A 41 4.90 -15.10 11.75
N ASP A 42 3.57 -15.06 11.83
CA ASP A 42 2.70 -14.60 10.75
C ASP A 42 2.86 -13.10 10.47
N ALA A 43 2.98 -12.30 11.54
CA ALA A 43 3.21 -10.86 11.43
C ALA A 43 4.58 -10.59 10.78
N LEU A 44 5.63 -11.30 11.20
CA LEU A 44 6.95 -11.20 10.60
C LEU A 44 6.94 -11.62 9.12
N ALA A 45 6.28 -12.72 8.79
CA ALA A 45 6.14 -13.16 7.39
C ALA A 45 5.43 -12.10 6.53
N SER A 46 4.39 -11.47 7.06
CA SER A 46 3.66 -10.40 6.37
C SER A 46 4.52 -9.14 6.17
N LEU A 47 5.33 -8.75 7.16
CA LEU A 47 6.24 -7.62 7.06
C LEU A 47 7.37 -7.88 6.06
N VAL A 48 7.94 -9.09 6.05
CA VAL A 48 8.94 -9.52 5.06
C VAL A 48 8.34 -9.49 3.66
N LEU A 49 7.10 -9.97 3.50
CA LEU A 49 6.39 -9.92 2.22
C LEU A 49 6.30 -8.48 1.72
N VAL A 50 5.81 -7.52 2.52
CA VAL A 50 5.66 -6.13 2.07
C VAL A 50 7.00 -5.40 1.92
N ALA A 51 8.00 -5.70 2.74
CA ALA A 51 9.36 -5.19 2.58
C ALA A 51 10.04 -5.65 1.27
N SER A 52 9.61 -6.79 0.72
CA SER A 52 10.13 -7.28 -0.58
C SER A 52 9.55 -6.52 -1.79
N LEU A 53 8.35 -5.91 -1.66
CA LEU A 53 7.64 -5.24 -2.76
C LEU A 53 8.38 -4.02 -3.36
N PRO A 54 8.99 -3.10 -2.58
CA PRO A 54 9.83 -2.04 -3.14
C PRO A 54 10.93 -2.59 -4.05
N LEU A 55 11.57 -3.69 -3.65
CA LEU A 55 12.67 -4.32 -4.40
C LEU A 55 12.17 -5.10 -5.61
N ALA A 56 10.96 -5.69 -5.53
CA ALA A 56 10.31 -6.37 -6.64
C ALA A 56 9.78 -5.40 -7.70
N THR A 57 9.55 -4.13 -7.36
CA THR A 57 8.92 -3.16 -8.27
C THR A 57 9.77 -2.87 -9.53
N PRO A 58 11.07 -2.53 -9.45
CA PRO A 58 11.91 -2.30 -10.64
C PRO A 58 11.95 -3.45 -11.66
N PRO A 59 12.20 -4.72 -11.29
CA PRO A 59 12.21 -5.81 -12.27
C PRO A 59 10.83 -6.04 -12.88
N ILE A 60 9.75 -5.93 -12.12
CA ILE A 60 8.37 -6.04 -12.63
C ILE A 60 8.09 -4.95 -13.66
N LEU A 61 8.42 -3.70 -13.34
CA LEU A 61 8.23 -2.58 -14.28
C LEU A 61 9.14 -2.72 -15.52
N GLY A 62 10.33 -3.31 -15.36
CA GLY A 62 11.21 -3.68 -16.46
C GLY A 62 10.59 -4.72 -17.40
N LEU A 63 9.98 -5.78 -16.85
CA LEU A 63 9.26 -6.81 -17.61
C LEU A 63 8.04 -6.22 -18.35
N LEU A 64 7.40 -5.20 -17.78
CA LEU A 64 6.30 -4.47 -18.41
C LEU A 64 6.77 -3.37 -19.38
N TYR A 65 8.08 -3.24 -19.63
CA TYR A 65 8.70 -2.19 -20.45
C TYR A 65 8.29 -0.76 -20.03
N ARG A 66 8.00 -0.56 -18.73
CA ARG A 66 7.55 0.72 -18.19
C ARG A 66 8.71 1.49 -17.56
N ARG A 67 8.80 2.77 -17.93
CA ARG A 67 9.66 3.73 -17.24
C ARG A 67 9.09 4.05 -15.86
N TRP A 68 9.98 4.17 -14.89
CA TRP A 68 9.65 4.47 -13.50
C TRP A 68 10.66 5.48 -12.96
N ASP A 69 10.25 6.22 -11.93
CA ASP A 69 11.10 7.23 -11.29
C ASP A 69 11.37 6.82 -9.82
N PRO A 70 12.63 6.48 -9.46
CA PRO A 70 12.98 6.13 -8.09
C PRO A 70 12.72 7.27 -7.10
N TYR A 71 12.78 8.52 -7.54
CA TYR A 71 12.57 9.68 -6.66
C TYR A 71 11.10 9.87 -6.29
N VAL A 72 10.17 9.25 -7.01
CA VAL A 72 8.74 9.19 -6.65
C VAL A 72 8.44 7.92 -5.87
N LEU A 73 9.01 6.79 -6.28
CA LEU A 73 8.71 5.49 -5.69
C LEU A 73 9.30 5.34 -4.27
N ALA A 74 10.53 5.83 -4.05
CA ALA A 74 11.17 5.75 -2.74
C ALA A 74 10.39 6.48 -1.63
N PRO A 75 10.02 7.77 -1.77
CA PRO A 75 9.25 8.45 -0.72
C PRO A 75 7.86 7.84 -0.52
N ALA A 76 7.21 7.30 -1.55
CA ALA A 76 5.93 6.59 -1.39
C ALA A 76 6.08 5.39 -0.43
N TRP A 77 7.14 4.60 -0.59
CA TRP A 77 7.43 3.49 0.32
C TRP A 77 7.85 3.93 1.73
N VAL A 78 8.58 5.05 1.85
CA VAL A 78 8.89 5.64 3.17
C VAL A 78 7.61 6.05 3.89
N LEU A 79 6.65 6.66 3.18
CA LEU A 79 5.35 7.00 3.75
C LEU A 79 4.57 5.75 4.17
N CYS A 80 4.61 4.66 3.40
CA CYS A 80 4.04 3.38 3.82
C CYS A 80 4.68 2.85 5.11
N ALA A 81 6.01 2.93 5.25
CA ALA A 81 6.73 2.50 6.44
C ALA A 81 6.35 3.34 7.68
N LEU A 82 6.26 4.67 7.51
CA LEU A 82 5.83 5.57 8.57
C LEU A 82 4.38 5.33 8.98
N GLY A 83 3.48 5.15 8.01
CA GLY A 83 2.07 4.82 8.27
C GLY A 83 1.90 3.50 9.03
N LEU A 84 2.67 2.46 8.65
CA LEU A 84 2.73 1.21 9.39
C LEU A 84 3.25 1.41 10.82
N GLY A 85 4.28 2.24 11.02
CA GLY A 85 4.78 2.59 12.35
C GLY A 85 3.73 3.29 13.23
N VAL A 86 2.95 4.20 12.64
CA VAL A 86 1.85 4.88 13.34
C VAL A 86 0.77 3.87 13.74
N ILE A 87 0.37 2.98 12.83
CA ILE A 87 -0.65 1.96 13.12
C ILE A 87 -0.15 0.98 14.18
N ALA A 88 1.11 0.52 14.08
CA ALA A 88 1.73 -0.33 15.09
C ALA A 88 1.70 0.30 16.49
N ARG A 89 1.78 1.63 16.59
CA ARG A 89 1.70 2.35 17.86
C ARG A 89 0.27 2.50 18.36
N VAL A 90 -0.65 2.88 17.48
CA VAL A 90 -2.02 3.28 17.85
C VAL A 90 -2.92 2.06 18.03
N GLN A 91 -2.88 1.13 17.08
CA GLN A 91 -3.71 -0.08 17.04
C GLN A 91 -2.87 -1.25 16.49
N PRO A 92 -1.98 -1.84 17.31
CA PRO A 92 -1.04 -2.89 16.87
C PRO A 92 -1.73 -4.10 16.23
N GLY A 93 -2.95 -4.43 16.66
CA GLY A 93 -3.76 -5.51 16.08
C GLY A 93 -4.15 -5.32 14.61
N LEU A 94 -4.05 -4.10 14.07
CA LEU A 94 -4.37 -3.81 12.66
C LEU A 94 -3.15 -3.84 11.73
N VAL A 95 -1.94 -4.05 12.24
CA VAL A 95 -0.70 -4.03 11.42
C VAL A 95 -0.78 -5.05 10.29
N THR A 96 -1.16 -6.30 10.58
CA THR A 96 -1.27 -7.36 9.57
C THR A 96 -2.30 -7.01 8.49
N THR A 97 -3.45 -6.46 8.88
CA THR A 97 -4.48 -6.00 7.93
C THR A 97 -3.96 -4.85 7.07
N GLN A 98 -3.21 -3.90 7.65
CA GLN A 98 -2.61 -2.80 6.91
C GLN A 98 -1.58 -3.28 5.89
N VAL A 99 -0.76 -4.26 6.26
CA VAL A 99 0.21 -4.90 5.37
C VAL A 99 -0.48 -5.54 4.16
N LEU A 100 -1.60 -6.24 4.37
CA LEU A 100 -2.41 -6.79 3.27
C LEU A 100 -2.97 -5.68 2.36
N TRP A 101 -3.43 -4.56 2.92
CA TRP A 101 -3.92 -3.42 2.13
C TRP A 101 -2.81 -2.75 1.31
N ILE A 102 -1.60 -2.64 1.86
CA ILE A 102 -0.44 -2.13 1.10
C ILE A 102 -0.11 -3.08 -0.05
N ALA A 103 -0.11 -4.40 0.18
CA ALA A 103 0.12 -5.40 -0.87
C ALA A 103 -0.98 -5.33 -1.96
N ALA A 104 -2.25 -5.19 -1.57
CA ALA A 104 -3.36 -5.03 -2.50
C ALA A 104 -3.25 -3.74 -3.32
N GLY A 105 -2.91 -2.62 -2.69
CA GLY A 105 -2.67 -1.34 -3.38
C GLY A 105 -1.50 -1.40 -4.35
N TRP A 106 -0.41 -2.08 -3.97
CA TRP A 106 0.72 -2.33 -4.85
C TRP A 106 0.34 -3.22 -6.05
N ALA A 107 -0.44 -4.28 -5.83
CA ALA A 107 -0.93 -5.14 -6.91
C ALA A 107 -1.84 -4.36 -7.87
N ALA A 108 -2.70 -3.47 -7.35
CA ALA A 108 -3.51 -2.58 -8.15
C ALA A 108 -2.65 -1.59 -8.96
N PHE A 109 -1.59 -1.05 -8.37
CA PHE A 109 -0.62 -0.20 -9.07
C PHE A 109 0.06 -0.94 -10.24
N VAL A 110 0.59 -2.14 -9.99
CA VAL A 110 1.24 -2.97 -11.03
C VAL A 110 0.25 -3.29 -12.15
N THR A 111 -0.99 -3.65 -11.79
CA THR A 111 -2.07 -3.93 -12.76
C THR A 111 -2.34 -2.70 -13.62
N LEU A 112 -2.55 -1.53 -13.01
CA LEU A 112 -2.85 -0.30 -13.75
C LEU A 112 -1.72 0.09 -14.71
N VAL A 113 -0.47 -0.13 -14.30
CA VAL A 113 0.71 0.12 -15.14
C VAL A 113 0.83 -0.90 -16.28
N GLY A 114 0.51 -2.17 -16.02
CA GLY A 114 0.53 -3.25 -17.01
C GLY A 114 -0.55 -3.14 -18.08
N PHE A 115 -1.69 -2.53 -17.75
CA PHE A 115 -2.83 -2.36 -18.66
C PHE A 115 -3.08 -0.86 -18.95
N PRO A 116 -2.34 -0.23 -19.89
CA PRO A 116 -2.43 1.21 -20.12
C PRO A 116 -3.81 1.68 -20.62
N LEU A 117 -4.62 0.79 -21.19
CA LEU A 117 -5.99 1.07 -21.61
C LEU A 117 -7.00 1.04 -20.46
N LEU A 118 -6.63 0.45 -19.31
CA LEU A 118 -7.50 0.35 -18.14
C LEU A 118 -7.84 1.72 -17.58
N LEU A 119 -6.84 2.62 -17.46
CA LEU A 119 -7.06 3.95 -16.91
C LEU A 119 -8.01 4.81 -17.79
N PRO A 120 -7.79 4.96 -19.11
CA PRO A 120 -8.75 5.64 -19.99
C PRO A 120 -10.15 5.03 -19.94
N TRP A 121 -10.25 3.70 -19.80
CA TRP A 121 -11.53 3.00 -19.68
C TRP A 121 -12.23 3.31 -18.36
N LEU A 122 -11.54 3.24 -17.21
CA LEU A 122 -12.06 3.64 -15.90
C LEU A 122 -12.54 5.10 -15.90
N LEU A 123 -11.79 5.99 -16.55
CA LEU A 123 -12.12 7.42 -16.61
C LEU A 123 -13.41 7.72 -17.39
N ARG A 124 -13.84 6.83 -18.29
CA ARG A 124 -15.17 6.94 -18.94
C ARG A 124 -16.30 6.80 -17.92
N PHE A 125 -16.07 6.05 -16.86
CA PHE A 125 -17.03 5.80 -15.78
C PHE A 125 -16.82 6.71 -14.57
N ARG A 126 -16.09 7.83 -14.69
CA ARG A 126 -15.79 8.73 -13.56
C ARG A 126 -17.00 9.11 -12.70
N TYR A 127 -18.16 9.36 -13.32
CA TYR A 127 -19.38 9.72 -12.61
C TYR A 127 -20.04 8.51 -11.94
N ALA A 128 -19.95 7.33 -12.57
CA ALA A 128 -20.41 6.09 -11.95
C ALA A 128 -19.52 5.71 -10.76
N LEU A 129 -18.20 5.89 -10.87
CA LEU A 129 -17.26 5.70 -9.76
C LEU A 129 -17.51 6.70 -8.63
N LEU A 130 -17.78 7.97 -8.96
CA LEU A 130 -18.16 8.99 -7.97
C LEU A 130 -19.46 8.61 -7.26
N ALA A 131 -20.50 8.24 -8.01
CA ALA A 131 -21.78 7.81 -7.46
C ALA A 131 -21.64 6.55 -6.61
N ALA A 132 -20.81 5.59 -7.03
CA ALA A 132 -20.49 4.38 -6.27
C ALA A 132 -19.77 4.71 -4.96
N GLY A 133 -18.77 5.61 -4.99
CA GLY A 133 -18.08 6.08 -3.78
C GLY A 133 -19.03 6.77 -2.80
N LEU A 134 -19.87 7.69 -3.30
CA LEU A 134 -20.88 8.37 -2.49
C LEU A 134 -21.91 7.38 -1.92
N GLY A 135 -22.35 6.43 -2.74
CA GLY A 135 -23.23 5.34 -2.30
C GLY A 135 -22.59 4.50 -1.19
N LEU A 136 -21.29 4.20 -1.31
CA LEU A 136 -20.56 3.43 -0.30
C LEU A 136 -20.49 4.17 1.04
N ILE A 137 -20.29 5.50 1.03
CA ILE A 137 -20.34 6.34 2.23
C ILE A 137 -21.73 6.26 2.89
N VAL A 138 -22.81 6.38 2.10
CA VAL A 138 -24.18 6.25 2.60
C VAL A 138 -24.41 4.87 3.21
N VAL A 139 -23.92 3.80 2.57
CA VAL A 139 -24.02 2.43 3.10
C VAL A 139 -23.29 2.31 4.44
N THR A 140 -22.09 2.87 4.59
CA THR A 140 -21.36 2.86 5.87
C THR A 140 -22.10 3.62 6.97
N LEU A 141 -22.75 4.73 6.66
CA LEU A 141 -23.50 5.48 7.66
C LEU A 141 -24.67 4.67 8.24
N VAL A 142 -25.30 3.80 7.44
CA VAL A 142 -26.44 2.99 7.87
C VAL A 142 -25.99 1.64 8.45
N ALA A 143 -24.99 1.00 7.84
CA ALA A 143 -24.60 -0.38 8.12
C ALA A 143 -23.16 -0.54 8.63
N GLY A 144 -22.50 0.55 9.01
CA GLY A 144 -21.12 0.54 9.52
C GLY A 144 -21.01 -0.19 10.85
N GLU A 145 -19.96 -0.99 10.97
CA GLU A 145 -19.52 -1.64 12.19
C GLU A 145 -18.36 -0.87 12.83
N ASP A 146 -18.25 -0.95 14.15
CA ASP A 146 -17.08 -0.48 14.88
C ASP A 146 -16.14 -1.66 15.12
N VAL A 147 -15.08 -1.72 14.30
CA VAL A 147 -14.07 -2.78 14.35
C VAL A 147 -12.98 -2.47 15.35
N THR A 148 -12.83 -1.18 15.67
CA THR A 148 -11.79 -0.64 16.54
C THR A 148 -12.17 -0.66 18.02
N GLY A 149 -13.46 -0.78 18.34
CA GLY A 149 -13.98 -0.69 19.71
C GLY A 149 -13.98 0.73 20.29
N GLU A 150 -13.76 1.73 19.44
CA GLU A 150 -13.59 3.16 19.77
C GLU A 150 -14.91 3.96 19.58
N GLY A 151 -16.01 3.27 19.29
CA GLY A 151 -17.36 3.84 19.10
C GLY A 151 -17.66 4.34 17.68
N ALA A 152 -16.69 4.32 16.76
CA ALA A 152 -16.85 4.84 15.40
C ALA A 152 -17.28 3.75 14.40
N ARG A 153 -18.53 3.83 13.91
CA ARG A 153 -19.10 2.92 12.90
C ARG A 153 -18.68 3.29 11.48
N LEU A 154 -17.40 3.09 11.18
CA LEU A 154 -16.78 3.52 9.91
C LEU A 154 -16.44 2.35 8.97
N TRP A 155 -16.62 1.11 9.40
CA TRP A 155 -16.16 -0.05 8.66
C TRP A 155 -17.32 -0.83 8.08
N LEU A 156 -17.21 -1.22 6.82
CA LEU A 156 -18.06 -2.25 6.23
C LEU A 156 -17.30 -3.58 6.29
N ARG A 157 -17.84 -4.55 7.04
CA ARG A 157 -17.24 -5.88 7.16
C ARG A 157 -17.99 -6.92 6.33
N PHE A 158 -17.22 -7.65 5.56
CA PHE A 158 -17.65 -8.83 4.82
C PHE A 158 -16.75 -10.00 5.21
N GLY A 159 -17.11 -10.70 6.30
CA GLY A 159 -16.30 -11.77 6.86
C GLY A 159 -14.94 -11.26 7.41
N PRO A 160 -13.79 -11.79 6.94
CA PRO A 160 -12.46 -11.35 7.39
C PRO A 160 -12.01 -10.02 6.76
N VAL A 161 -12.70 -9.55 5.71
CA VAL A 161 -12.34 -8.32 5.01
C VAL A 161 -13.17 -7.16 5.55
N GLY A 162 -12.50 -6.13 6.06
CA GLY A 162 -13.10 -4.86 6.41
C GLY A 162 -12.61 -3.78 5.46
N VAL A 163 -13.54 -2.99 4.90
CA VAL A 163 -13.22 -1.80 4.11
C VAL A 163 -13.72 -0.58 4.89
N GLN A 164 -12.89 0.45 5.00
CA GLN A 164 -13.30 1.76 5.51
C GLN A 164 -13.49 2.71 4.33
N PRO A 165 -14.74 3.05 3.97
CA PRO A 165 -15.00 4.13 3.02
C PRO A 165 -14.62 5.46 3.66
N ALA A 166 -13.85 6.26 2.93
CA ALA A 166 -13.38 7.58 3.35
C ALA A 166 -13.96 8.68 2.44
#